data_AF-A0A1V4E8C4-F1
#
_entry.id   AF-A0A1V4E8C4-F1
#
_cell.length_a   1.000
_cell.length_b   1.000
_cell.length_c   1.000
_cell.angle_alpha   90.00
_cell.angle_beta   90.00
_cell.angle_gamma   90.00
#
_symmetry.space_group_name_H-M   'P 1'
#
loop_
_entity.id
_entity.type
_entity.pdbx_description
1 polymer ?
#
loop_
_entity_poly.entity_id
_entity_poly.type
_entity_poly.pdbx_seq_one_letter_code
_entity_poly.pdbx_strand_id
1 'polypeptide(L)'
;MKRFVNTYTVLRAVRVLEGSLVPTDTLALWTLLRIRWPELADYLESYPGAIDQIMEGSGAHDLPESLRELAASQDLHEVLCGVPGVTLTPDVIRACSGAGDDLAPLRT
;
A
#
# COMPACT_ATOMS: atom_id res chain seq x y z
N MET A 1 10.34 0.46 16.23
CA MET A 1 10.60 -0.86 15.61
C MET A 1 9.60 -1.95 15.96
N LYS A 2 9.22 -2.19 17.23
CA LYS A 2 8.26 -3.26 17.59
C LYS A 2 6.95 -3.25 16.79
N ARG A 3 6.36 -2.06 16.58
CA ARG A 3 5.13 -1.90 15.78
C ARG A 3 5.32 -2.35 14.33
N PHE A 4 6.44 -2.01 13.70
CA PHE A 4 6.74 -2.45 12.33
C PHE A 4 6.85 -3.96 12.24
N VAL A 5 7.70 -4.58 13.07
CA VAL A 5 7.91 -6.04 13.05
C VAL A 5 6.59 -6.77 13.31
N ASN A 6 5.82 -6.35 14.30
CA ASN A 6 4.54 -6.97 14.62
C ASN A 6 3.54 -6.85 13.47
N THR A 7 3.36 -5.65 12.91
CA THR A 7 2.42 -5.44 11.79
C THR A 7 2.86 -6.21 10.54
N TYR A 8 4.16 -6.17 10.20
CA TYR A 8 4.72 -6.87 9.04
C TYR A 8 4.54 -8.39 9.19
N THR A 9 4.88 -8.96 10.34
CA THR A 9 4.77 -10.41 10.57
C THR A 9 3.31 -10.88 10.49
N VAL A 10 2.37 -10.13 11.08
CA VAL A 10 0.94 -10.45 10.99
C VAL A 10 0.45 -10.37 9.56
N LEU A 11 0.74 -9.27 8.85
CA LEU A 11 0.38 -9.12 7.44
C LEU A 11 0.95 -10.25 6.58
N ARG A 12 2.23 -10.56 6.73
CA ARG A 12 2.90 -11.63 5.97
C ARG A 12 2.25 -12.98 6.25
N ALA A 13 1.91 -13.29 7.49
CA ALA A 13 1.22 -14.53 7.83
C ALA A 13 -0.15 -14.63 7.14
N VAL A 14 -0.93 -13.54 7.15
CA VAL A 14 -2.22 -13.48 6.44
C VAL A 14 -2.04 -13.68 4.94
N ARG A 15 -1.11 -12.96 4.29
CA ARG A 15 -0.84 -13.11 2.84
C ARG A 15 -0.46 -14.54 2.47
N VAL A 16 0.37 -15.20 3.29
CA VAL A 16 0.77 -16.59 3.08
C VAL A 16 -0.43 -17.54 3.19
N LEU A 17 -1.33 -17.32 4.14
CA LEU A 17 -2.55 -18.13 4.31
C LEU A 17 -3.54 -17.94 3.15
N GLU A 18 -3.59 -16.74 2.57
CA GLU A 18 -4.37 -16.43 1.36
C GLU A 18 -3.72 -16.98 0.07
N GLY A 19 -2.51 -17.56 0.14
CA GLY A 19 -1.77 -17.99 -1.05
C GLY A 19 -1.21 -16.83 -1.88
N SER A 20 -1.24 -15.60 -1.35
CA SER A 20 -0.76 -14.39 -2.01
C SER A 20 0.77 -14.27 -1.89
N LEU A 21 1.44 -14.20 -3.05
CA LEU A 21 2.90 -14.13 -3.15
C LEU A 21 3.40 -12.69 -3.30
N VAL A 22 2.96 -11.79 -2.42
CA VAL A 22 3.49 -10.43 -2.39
C VAL A 22 4.99 -10.47 -2.03
N PRO A 23 5.87 -9.83 -2.82
CA PRO A 23 7.29 -9.75 -2.48
C PRO A 23 7.52 -9.13 -1.09
N THR A 24 8.55 -9.61 -0.39
CA THR A 24 8.91 -9.17 0.96
C THR A 24 9.07 -7.65 1.04
N ASP A 25 9.83 -7.07 0.12
CA ASP A 25 10.18 -5.64 0.15
C ASP A 25 8.97 -4.76 -0.14
N THR A 26 8.09 -5.23 -1.03
CA THR A 26 6.81 -4.60 -1.33
C THR A 26 5.89 -4.58 -0.12
N LEU A 27 5.73 -5.73 0.56
CA LEU A 27 4.90 -5.80 1.76
C LEU A 27 5.50 -4.99 2.92
N ALA A 28 6.83 -4.88 2.99
CA ALA A 28 7.53 -4.06 3.96
C ALA A 28 7.26 -2.55 3.71
N LEU A 29 7.34 -2.10 2.45
CA LEU A 29 6.99 -0.73 2.07
C LEU A 29 5.52 -0.43 2.39
N TRP A 30 4.61 -1.33 2.03
CA TRP A 30 3.19 -1.20 2.39
C TRP A 30 2.97 -1.10 3.91
N THR A 31 3.68 -1.92 4.69
CA THR A 31 3.64 -1.87 6.16
C THR A 31 4.15 -0.53 6.69
N LEU A 32 5.20 0.02 6.08
CA LEU A 32 5.75 1.33 6.46
C LEU A 32 4.72 2.45 6.23
N LEU A 33 4.07 2.45 5.06
CA LEU A 33 3.00 3.41 4.75
C LEU A 33 1.87 3.33 5.78
N ARG A 34 1.37 2.13 6.06
CA ARG A 34 0.32 1.90 7.07
C ARG A 34 0.67 2.41 8.47
N ILE A 35 1.95 2.46 8.83
CA ILE A 35 2.39 2.90 10.15
C ILE A 35 2.62 4.42 10.20
N ARG A 36 3.25 5.00 9.17
CA ARG A 36 3.54 6.44 9.15
C ARG A 36 2.33 7.27 8.73
N TRP A 37 1.55 6.77 7.79
CA TRP A 37 0.43 7.47 7.17
C TRP A 37 -0.80 6.56 7.05
N PRO A 38 -1.43 6.21 8.18
CA PRO A 38 -2.55 5.28 8.21
C PRO A 38 -3.72 5.74 7.33
N GLU A 39 -4.09 7.03 7.38
CA GLU A 39 -5.19 7.58 6.57
C GLU A 39 -4.94 7.45 5.07
N LEU A 40 -3.69 7.66 4.64
CA LEU A 40 -3.31 7.47 3.24
C LEU A 40 -3.39 5.99 2.85
N ALA A 41 -2.91 5.10 3.71
CA ALA A 41 -2.98 3.67 3.44
C ALA A 41 -4.44 3.22 3.32
N ASP A 42 -5.30 3.57 4.27
CA ASP A 42 -6.74 3.24 4.24
C ASP A 42 -7.42 3.78 2.97
N TYR A 43 -7.05 4.99 2.54
CA TYR A 43 -7.54 5.56 1.29
C TYR A 43 -7.06 4.77 0.07
N LEU A 44 -5.78 4.37 0.02
CA LEU A 44 -5.21 3.55 -1.05
C LEU A 44 -5.79 2.14 -1.09
N GLU A 45 -6.19 1.56 0.06
CA GLU A 45 -6.92 0.28 0.08
C GLU A 45 -8.28 0.42 -0.62
N SER A 46 -8.97 1.54 -0.40
CA SER A 46 -10.28 1.82 -0.99
C SER A 46 -10.21 2.26 -2.46
N TYR A 47 -9.16 3.02 -2.80
CA TYR A 47 -8.93 3.61 -4.13
C TYR A 47 -7.49 3.38 -4.60
N PRO A 48 -7.12 2.14 -4.99
CA PRO A 48 -5.74 1.81 -5.35
C PRO A 48 -5.16 2.64 -6.51
N GLY A 49 -6.01 3.10 -7.43
CA GLY A 49 -5.62 3.96 -8.56
C GLY A 49 -5.13 5.36 -8.16
N ALA A 50 -5.36 5.78 -6.92
CA ALA A 50 -4.85 7.05 -6.43
C ALA A 50 -3.32 7.06 -6.27
N ILE A 51 -2.66 5.90 -6.23
CA ILE A 51 -1.19 5.84 -6.17
C ILE A 51 -0.54 6.47 -7.40
N ASP A 52 -1.12 6.25 -8.58
CA ASP A 52 -0.59 6.80 -9.83
C ASP A 52 -0.69 8.33 -9.83
N GLN A 53 -1.81 8.87 -9.33
CA GLN A 53 -2.04 10.31 -9.17
C GLN A 53 -1.03 10.97 -8.20
N ILE A 54 -0.71 10.27 -7.11
CA ILE A 54 0.30 10.72 -6.14
C ILE A 54 1.70 10.69 -6.77
N MET A 55 2.03 9.63 -7.51
CA MET A 55 3.34 9.47 -8.14
C MET A 55 3.58 10.46 -9.29
N GLU A 56 2.56 10.79 -10.07
CA GLU A 56 2.63 11.73 -11.19
C GLU A 56 2.58 13.20 -10.75
N GLY A 57 2.16 13.48 -9.51
CA GLY A 57 1.98 14.84 -8.98
C GLY A 57 0.88 15.65 -9.68
N SER A 58 0.11 15.02 -10.57
CA SER A 58 -0.87 15.66 -11.46
C SER A 58 -2.30 15.66 -10.88
N GLY A 59 -2.57 14.81 -9.88
CA GLY A 59 -3.95 14.50 -9.44
C GLY A 59 -4.29 14.85 -8.00
N ALA A 60 -3.52 15.72 -7.32
CA ALA A 60 -3.79 16.08 -5.93
C ALA A 60 -5.19 16.71 -5.71
N HIS A 61 -5.86 17.20 -6.76
CA HIS A 61 -7.18 17.82 -6.64
C HIS A 61 -8.31 16.85 -6.30
N ASP A 62 -8.22 15.59 -6.74
CA ASP A 62 -9.24 14.57 -6.47
C ASP A 62 -9.03 13.86 -5.12
N LEU A 63 -7.91 14.15 -4.45
CA LEU A 63 -7.65 13.64 -3.11
C LEU A 63 -8.43 14.44 -2.05
N PRO A 64 -8.86 13.78 -0.97
CA PRO A 64 -9.35 14.45 0.23
C PRO A 64 -8.37 15.53 0.69
N GLU A 65 -8.90 16.65 1.20
CA GLU A 65 -8.10 17.81 1.60
C GLU A 65 -6.96 17.45 2.56
N SER A 66 -7.24 16.57 3.53
CA SER A 66 -6.25 16.07 4.49
C SER A 66 -5.08 15.31 3.84
N LEU A 67 -5.30 14.69 2.69
CA LEU A 67 -4.29 13.91 1.97
C LEU A 67 -3.54 14.72 0.92
N ARG A 68 -4.03 15.91 0.52
CA ARG A 68 -3.36 16.73 -0.53
C ARG A 68 -1.99 17.22 -0.08
N GLU A 69 -1.89 17.76 1.13
CA GLU A 69 -0.63 18.24 1.69
C GLU A 69 0.37 17.09 1.84
N LEU A 70 -0.11 15.92 2.27
CA LEU A 70 0.69 14.72 2.40
C LEU A 70 1.16 14.20 1.05
N ALA A 71 0.30 14.19 0.03
CA ALA A 71 0.64 13.79 -1.33
C ALA A 71 1.73 14.66 -1.95
N ALA A 72 1.76 15.96 -1.61
CA ALA A 72 2.81 16.89 -2.05
C ALA A 72 4.09 16.82 -1.20
N SER A 73 4.10 16.04 -0.12
CA SER A 73 5.23 16.00 0.81
C SER A 73 6.43 15.23 0.24
N GLN A 74 7.61 15.82 0.37
CA GLN A 74 8.85 15.18 -0.06
C GLN A 74 9.11 13.86 0.68
N ASP A 75 8.82 13.81 1.98
CA ASP A 75 8.95 12.60 2.81
C ASP A 75 8.19 11.40 2.22
N LEU A 76 6.97 11.63 1.70
CA LEU A 76 6.19 10.56 1.08
C LEU A 76 6.84 10.09 -0.22
N HIS A 77 7.22 11.03 -1.09
CA HIS A 77 7.88 10.69 -2.36
C HIS A 77 9.21 9.98 -2.14
N GLU A 78 9.99 10.36 -1.13
CA GLU A 78 11.22 9.66 -0.75
C GLU A 78 10.95 8.22 -0.31
N VAL A 79 9.87 7.97 0.43
CA VAL A 79 9.50 6.60 0.82
C VAL A 79 9.01 5.79 -0.37
N LEU A 80 8.19 6.38 -1.25
CA LEU A 80 7.64 5.69 -2.42
C LEU A 80 8.69 5.39 -3.49
N CYS A 81 9.62 6.31 -3.72
CA CYS A 81 10.66 6.19 -4.75
C CYS A 81 12.02 5.70 -4.21
N GLY A 82 12.23 5.72 -2.90
CA GLY A 82 13.54 5.47 -2.29
C GLY A 82 13.94 4.00 -2.19
N VAL A 83 13.05 3.06 -2.54
CA VAL A 83 13.34 1.62 -2.54
C VAL A 83 13.55 1.14 -3.98
N PRO A 84 14.79 0.88 -4.42
CA PRO A 84 15.07 0.48 -5.79
C PRO A 84 14.38 -0.84 -6.14
N GLY A 85 13.68 -0.87 -7.28
CA GLY A 85 13.01 -2.08 -7.76
C GLY A 85 11.68 -2.40 -7.08
N VAL A 86 11.20 -1.53 -6.17
CA VAL A 86 9.87 -1.64 -5.58
C VAL A 86 9.01 -0.48 -6.07
N THR A 87 7.94 -0.81 -6.78
CA THR A 87 6.95 0.18 -7.23
C THR A 87 5.58 -0.24 -6.72
N LEU A 88 4.91 0.65 -6.00
CA LEU A 88 3.52 0.45 -5.62
C LEU A 88 2.63 0.79 -6.81
N THR A 89 2.03 -0.23 -7.38
CA THR A 89 0.98 -0.11 -8.39
C THR A 89 -0.38 -0.42 -7.77
N PRO A 90 -1.50 -0.06 -8.42
CA PRO A 90 -2.83 -0.40 -7.92
C PRO A 90 -3.00 -1.90 -7.64
N ASP A 91 -2.47 -2.77 -8.50
CA ASP A 91 -2.54 -4.23 -8.32
C ASP A 91 -1.73 -4.72 -7.12
N VAL A 92 -0.54 -4.14 -6.93
CA VAL A 92 0.31 -4.43 -5.77
C VAL A 92 -0.38 -4.02 -4.47
N ILE A 93 -1.03 -2.85 -4.45
CA ILE A 93 -1.79 -2.39 -3.28
C ILE A 93 -2.91 -3.38 -2.98
N ARG A 94 -3.72 -3.77 -3.96
CA ARG A 94 -4.78 -4.78 -3.78
C ARG A 94 -4.24 -6.10 -3.21
N ALA A 95 -3.10 -6.57 -3.72
CA ALA A 95 -2.46 -7.79 -3.25
C ALA A 95 -1.96 -7.67 -1.79
N CYS A 96 -1.47 -6.49 -1.40
CA CYS A 96 -1.05 -6.20 -0.03
C CYS A 96 -2.23 -6.09 0.95
N SER A 97 -3.37 -5.54 0.49
CA SER A 97 -4.58 -5.32 1.30
C SER A 97 -5.46 -6.57 1.43
N GLY A 98 -5.42 -7.47 0.46
CA GLY A 98 -6.27 -8.68 0.44
C GLY A 98 -7.54 -8.53 -0.33
N ALA A 99 -7.63 -7.47 -1.13
CA ALA A 99 -8.69 -7.30 -2.11
C ALA A 99 -8.48 -8.17 -3.36
N GLY A 100 -7.41 -8.98 -3.42
CA GLY A 100 -7.20 -9.97 -4.46
C GLY A 100 -7.98 -11.25 -4.14
N ASP A 101 -9.07 -11.46 -4.87
CA ASP A 101 -9.87 -12.70 -4.95
C ASP A 101 -10.88 -13.01 -3.82
N ASP A 102 -11.73 -12.03 -3.48
CA ASP A 102 -13.03 -12.33 -2.84
C ASP A 102 -14.08 -12.90 -3.84
N LEU A 103 -13.64 -13.35 -5.02
CA LEU A 103 -14.46 -13.91 -6.10
C LEU A 103 -13.88 -15.20 -6.73
N ALA A 104 -12.97 -15.91 -6.07
CA ALA A 104 -12.75 -17.32 -6.39
C ALA A 104 -13.84 -18.15 -5.68
N PRO A 105 -14.90 -18.64 -6.37
CA PRO A 105 -15.83 -19.56 -5.73
C PRO A 105 -15.01 -20.78 -5.31
N LEU A 106 -15.18 -21.17 -4.04
CA LEU A 106 -14.65 -22.40 -3.46
C LEU A 106 -14.78 -23.54 -4.49
N ARG A 107 -13.67 -23.88 -5.15
CA ARG A 107 -13.56 -25.07 -5.98
C ARG A 107 -13.30 -26.25 -5.06
N THR A 108 -14.39 -26.81 -4.54
CA THR A 108 -14.48 -28.23 -4.11
C THR A 108 -14.75 -29.12 -5.31
#